data_AF-A0A957J0Y8-F1
#
_entry.id   AF-A0A957J0Y8-F1
#
_cell.length_a   1.000
_cell.length_b   1.000
_cell.length_c   1.000
_cell.angle_alpha   90.00
_cell.angle_beta   90.00
_cell.angle_gamma   90.00
#
_symmetry.space_group_name_H-M   'P 1'
#
loop_
_entity.id
_entity.type
_entity.pdbx_description
1 polymer ?
#
loop_
_entity_poly.entity_id
_entity_poly.type
_entity_poly.pdbx_seq_one_letter_code
_entity_poly.pdbx_strand_id
1 'polypeptide(L)'
;MATILKLDGVNAVGGGELNLNGANTGMASVELLPGWRPRVAKRRRGQMGNQALFDDVLEMIPLRVFGASELECLATLSALAAAMDQAVVWREGAAISAVSLKYAIHNTALANPLEAAVLGSSLEAADILSLPVTFNQFLQVFEVNPVQLPVLRRGLWLGDEESQVSSSTGENPTVVTASFTGSLMTPSPVKVNIEFTNGNGNLNERGTALAFISDDADKLYVAKQLIGVTSGTSGLTMALADADASDNQVLEIVPNDTTEILIQPNVDGSLPSTAGDHLYMMFMVVQNLSASVTWDVYQISYYTQGSTMSRLIPMRSVRIGADNTSPQIVKLGPFALSHPISLDATGATMLGFYLRPSAGSGAGHELKIDSIAVVELDGGVTALTLRDLNYTTGDNQVKIDHQLLTRPKPSVLNDSLAGGSEHAISYDGVPLIFNNSAEISCLVLGTQDDNWLLGWAPTPSTFDPVDVGIKATRQAAYLIPR
;
A
#
# COMPACT_ATOMS: atom_id res chain seq x y z
N MET A 1 18.16 -22.03 -22.83
CA MET A 1 18.40 -22.69 -21.52
C MET A 1 18.70 -21.61 -20.49
N ALA A 2 18.41 -21.82 -19.20
CA ALA A 2 18.84 -20.87 -18.16
C ALA A 2 20.37 -20.77 -18.15
N THR A 3 20.92 -19.55 -18.10
CA THR A 3 22.36 -19.37 -17.86
C THR A 3 22.68 -19.49 -16.39
N ILE A 4 21.79 -19.01 -15.53
CA ILE A 4 21.88 -19.14 -14.08
C ILE A 4 20.56 -19.70 -13.59
N LEU A 5 20.64 -20.76 -12.80
CA LEU A 5 19.53 -21.26 -11.99
C LEU A 5 20.12 -21.68 -10.64
N LYS A 6 19.77 -20.99 -9.56
CA LYS A 6 20.31 -21.29 -8.22
C LYS A 6 19.28 -21.05 -7.13
N LEU A 7 19.43 -21.76 -6.01
CA LEU A 7 18.80 -21.39 -4.74
C LEU A 7 19.79 -20.51 -3.97
N ASP A 8 19.31 -19.40 -3.43
CA ASP A 8 20.09 -18.48 -2.59
C ASP A 8 19.48 -18.42 -1.18
N GLY A 9 20.27 -17.98 -0.20
CA GLY A 9 19.91 -17.94 1.22
C GLY A 9 19.86 -19.31 1.91
N VAL A 10 20.52 -20.34 1.37
CA VAL A 10 20.51 -21.72 1.88
C VAL A 10 21.52 -21.90 3.02
N ASN A 11 21.03 -22.06 4.25
CA ASN A 11 21.90 -22.17 5.44
C ASN A 11 22.76 -23.44 5.47
N ALA A 12 22.30 -24.50 4.80
CA ALA A 12 22.98 -25.79 4.77
C ALA A 12 24.27 -25.79 3.92
N VAL A 13 24.53 -24.71 3.16
CA VAL A 13 25.65 -24.64 2.21
C VAL A 13 26.59 -23.49 2.59
N GLY A 14 27.90 -23.76 2.60
CA GLY A 14 28.92 -22.73 2.77
C GLY A 14 28.85 -21.69 1.66
N GLY A 15 28.53 -20.44 2.02
CA GLY A 15 28.32 -19.33 1.06
C GLY A 15 26.86 -19.05 0.71
N GLY A 16 25.90 -19.84 1.21
CA GLY A 16 24.46 -19.55 1.07
C GLY A 16 23.84 -19.88 -0.29
N GLU A 17 24.63 -20.30 -1.27
CA GLU A 17 24.16 -20.53 -2.64
C GLU A 17 24.28 -22.00 -3.06
N LEU A 18 23.22 -22.51 -3.69
CA LEU A 18 23.17 -23.84 -4.29
C LEU A 18 22.87 -23.73 -5.78
N ASN A 19 23.88 -23.95 -6.62
CA ASN A 19 23.79 -23.91 -8.07
C ASN A 19 23.02 -25.15 -8.59
N LEU A 20 21.95 -24.91 -9.34
CA LEU A 20 21.09 -25.94 -9.95
C LEU A 20 21.44 -26.21 -11.43
N ASN A 21 22.41 -25.49 -11.98
CA ASN A 21 22.90 -25.68 -13.35
C ASN A 21 24.42 -25.51 -13.46
N GLY A 22 25.16 -25.96 -12.45
CA GLY A 22 26.62 -25.90 -12.42
C GLY A 22 27.26 -26.58 -11.21
N ALA A 23 28.52 -26.23 -10.95
CA ALA A 23 29.31 -26.79 -9.85
C ALA A 23 28.94 -26.15 -8.51
N ASN A 24 29.10 -26.93 -7.44
CA ASN A 24 28.94 -26.50 -6.06
C ASN A 24 30.20 -26.84 -5.26
N THR A 25 30.72 -25.91 -4.47
CA THR A 25 31.97 -26.12 -3.71
C THR A 25 31.76 -27.19 -2.63
N GLY A 26 32.58 -28.24 -2.64
CA GLY A 26 32.51 -29.32 -1.66
C GLY A 26 31.29 -30.24 -1.79
N MET A 27 30.59 -30.19 -2.93
CA MET A 27 29.36 -30.93 -3.20
C MET A 27 29.36 -31.45 -4.66
N ALA A 28 28.46 -32.38 -4.97
CA ALA A 28 28.26 -32.82 -6.35
C ALA A 28 27.76 -31.66 -7.23
N SER A 29 28.12 -31.71 -8.51
CA SER A 29 27.60 -30.79 -9.53
C SER A 29 26.14 -31.13 -9.85
N VAL A 30 25.38 -30.10 -10.23
CA VAL A 30 23.98 -30.23 -10.63
C VAL A 30 23.82 -29.77 -12.07
N GLU A 31 23.31 -30.65 -12.92
CA GLU A 31 22.95 -30.34 -14.30
C GLU A 31 21.43 -30.19 -14.42
N LEU A 32 20.99 -29.05 -14.97
CA LEU A 32 19.59 -28.81 -15.31
C LEU A 32 19.24 -29.61 -16.56
N LEU A 33 18.32 -30.57 -16.43
CA LEU A 33 17.88 -31.38 -17.55
C LEU A 33 16.90 -30.60 -18.46
N PRO A 34 16.78 -30.99 -19.75
CA PRO A 34 15.80 -30.40 -20.65
C PRO A 34 14.36 -30.54 -20.13
N GLY A 35 13.51 -29.54 -20.42
CA GLY A 35 12.07 -29.59 -20.15
C GLY A 35 11.59 -28.64 -19.05
N TRP A 36 12.49 -28.10 -18.23
CA TRP A 36 12.12 -26.99 -17.34
C TRP A 36 11.84 -25.71 -18.13
N ARG A 37 10.80 -25.00 -17.70
CA ARG A 37 10.44 -23.67 -18.16
C ARG A 37 9.83 -22.90 -16.98
N PRO A 38 10.18 -21.63 -16.77
CA PRO A 38 9.55 -20.83 -15.73
C PRO A 38 8.06 -20.73 -16.01
N ARG A 39 7.24 -21.00 -15.01
CA ARG A 39 5.79 -20.92 -15.12
C ARG A 39 5.30 -19.50 -14.81
N VAL A 40 4.24 -19.06 -15.48
CA VAL A 40 3.61 -17.76 -15.25
C VAL A 40 2.52 -17.94 -14.19
N ALA A 41 2.51 -17.11 -13.15
CA ALA A 41 1.47 -17.13 -12.13
C ALA A 41 0.11 -16.75 -12.71
N LYS A 42 -0.98 -17.28 -12.13
CA LYS A 42 -2.33 -16.81 -12.43
C LYS A 42 -2.64 -15.60 -11.56
N ARG A 43 -3.45 -14.68 -12.06
CA ARG A 43 -4.02 -13.61 -11.22
C ARG A 43 -5.05 -14.22 -10.27
N ARG A 44 -5.00 -13.86 -8.99
CA ARG A 44 -6.01 -14.30 -8.02
C ARG A 44 -7.37 -13.72 -8.38
N ARG A 45 -8.40 -14.58 -8.40
CA ARG A 45 -9.79 -14.20 -8.73
C ARG A 45 -10.54 -13.52 -7.57
N GLY A 46 -9.95 -13.52 -6.37
CA GLY A 46 -10.47 -12.78 -5.21
C GLY A 46 -9.36 -11.93 -4.60
N GLN A 47 -9.54 -10.61 -4.60
CA GLN A 47 -8.66 -9.65 -3.91
C GLN A 47 -9.20 -9.31 -2.51
N MET A 48 -9.72 -10.29 -1.77
CA MET A 48 -10.13 -10.05 -0.39
C MET A 48 -8.91 -10.18 0.54
N GLY A 49 -8.54 -9.06 1.19
CA GLY A 49 -7.73 -9.02 2.41
C GLY A 49 -6.24 -9.38 2.28
N ASN A 50 -5.40 -8.38 1.99
CA ASN A 50 -3.93 -8.44 2.15
C ASN A 50 -3.23 -9.58 1.40
N GLN A 51 -3.86 -10.12 0.35
CA GLN A 51 -3.30 -11.20 -0.44
C GLN A 51 -2.50 -10.65 -1.63
N ALA A 52 -1.46 -11.39 -2.02
CA ALA A 52 -0.73 -11.12 -3.24
C ALA A 52 -1.66 -11.15 -4.47
N LEU A 53 -1.42 -10.25 -5.43
CA LEU A 53 -2.20 -10.16 -6.66
C LEU A 53 -2.15 -11.45 -7.50
N PHE A 54 -1.07 -12.23 -7.35
CA PHE A 54 -0.77 -13.43 -8.12
C PHE A 54 -0.69 -14.67 -7.23
N ASP A 55 -1.11 -15.80 -7.79
CA ASP A 55 -1.00 -17.10 -7.15
C ASP A 55 0.44 -17.59 -7.04
N ASP A 56 0.70 -18.40 -6.02
CA ASP A 56 1.96 -19.11 -5.89
C ASP A 56 2.07 -20.17 -6.98
N VAL A 57 3.29 -20.46 -7.40
CA VAL A 57 3.58 -21.29 -8.57
C VAL A 57 4.44 -22.47 -8.17
N LEU A 58 3.94 -23.67 -8.49
CA LEU A 58 4.73 -24.89 -8.40
C LEU A 58 5.58 -25.06 -9.67
N GLU A 59 6.89 -24.94 -9.51
CA GLU A 59 7.90 -25.32 -10.48
C GLU A 59 8.30 -26.79 -10.28
N MET A 60 8.52 -27.51 -11.38
CA MET A 60 9.07 -28.87 -11.35
C MET A 60 10.41 -28.84 -12.09
N ILE A 61 11.51 -28.82 -11.34
CA ILE A 61 12.85 -28.67 -11.90
C ILE A 61 13.49 -30.06 -12.02
N PRO A 62 13.73 -30.58 -13.24
CA PRO A 62 14.40 -31.84 -13.45
C PRO A 62 15.91 -31.63 -13.41
N LEU A 63 16.59 -32.36 -12.54
CA LEU A 63 18.00 -32.21 -12.24
C LEU A 63 18.72 -33.55 -12.39
N ARG A 64 20.00 -33.49 -12.72
CA ARG A 64 20.95 -34.60 -12.61
C ARG A 64 22.03 -34.19 -11.62
N VAL A 65 22.24 -34.99 -10.60
CA VAL A 65 23.29 -34.75 -9.59
C VAL A 65 24.42 -35.73 -9.87
N PHE A 66 25.65 -35.23 -10.03
CA PHE A 66 26.82 -36.08 -10.31
C PHE A 66 28.08 -35.50 -9.68
N GLY A 67 28.95 -36.36 -9.14
CA GLY A 67 30.12 -35.95 -8.38
C GLY A 67 31.28 -36.93 -8.46
N ALA A 68 32.28 -36.74 -7.60
CA ALA A 68 33.44 -37.61 -7.49
C ALA A 68 33.26 -38.74 -6.46
N SER A 69 32.21 -38.67 -5.62
CA SER A 69 31.89 -39.69 -4.63
C SER A 69 30.39 -39.79 -4.32
N GLU A 70 29.97 -40.91 -3.72
CA GLU A 70 28.60 -41.10 -3.22
C GLU A 70 28.25 -40.05 -2.16
N LEU A 71 29.21 -39.73 -1.29
CA LEU A 71 29.03 -38.78 -0.20
C LEU A 71 28.74 -37.38 -0.73
N GLU A 72 29.42 -36.94 -1.79
CA GLU A 72 29.15 -35.66 -2.44
C GLU A 72 27.74 -35.60 -3.02
N CYS A 73 27.28 -36.69 -3.64
CA CYS A 73 25.91 -36.76 -4.18
C CYS A 73 24.87 -36.69 -3.06
N LEU A 74 25.06 -37.46 -1.99
CA LEU A 74 24.18 -37.43 -0.82
C LEU A 74 24.19 -36.07 -0.12
N ALA A 75 25.34 -35.42 -0.02
CA ALA A 75 25.47 -34.08 0.55
C ALA A 75 24.66 -33.05 -0.27
N THR A 76 24.75 -33.10 -1.61
CA THR A 76 23.95 -32.23 -2.49
C THR A 76 22.44 -32.50 -2.34
N LEU A 77 22.02 -33.76 -2.30
CA LEU A 77 20.60 -34.11 -2.11
C LEU A 77 20.08 -33.67 -0.74
N SER A 78 20.90 -33.81 0.31
CA SER A 78 20.60 -33.32 1.65
C SER A 78 20.48 -31.79 1.67
N ALA A 79 21.38 -31.08 1.01
CA ALA A 79 21.32 -29.62 0.89
C ALA A 79 20.07 -29.14 0.15
N LEU A 80 19.66 -29.84 -0.93
CA LEU A 80 18.40 -29.56 -1.64
C LEU A 80 17.18 -29.74 -0.73
N ALA A 81 17.13 -30.84 0.03
CA ALA A 81 16.05 -31.10 0.96
C ALA A 81 16.02 -30.07 2.11
N ALA A 82 17.17 -29.73 2.67
CA ALA A 82 17.31 -28.72 3.72
C ALA A 82 16.90 -27.32 3.26
N ALA A 83 17.19 -26.95 2.01
CA ALA A 83 16.74 -25.68 1.43
C ALA A 83 15.21 -25.60 1.35
N MET A 84 14.54 -26.70 0.96
CA MET A 84 13.08 -26.73 0.91
C MET A 84 12.46 -26.71 2.32
N ASP A 85 13.04 -27.43 3.28
CA ASP A 85 12.61 -27.41 4.68
C ASP A 85 12.77 -26.01 5.29
N GLN A 86 13.91 -25.37 5.09
CA GLN A 86 14.15 -23.98 5.49
C GLN A 86 13.08 -23.03 4.93
N ALA A 87 12.71 -23.19 3.67
CA ALA A 87 11.69 -22.36 3.03
C ALA A 87 10.29 -22.57 3.64
N VAL A 88 9.95 -23.81 4.06
CA VAL A 88 8.71 -24.09 4.81
C VAL A 88 8.73 -23.40 6.17
N VAL A 89 9.82 -23.55 6.91
CA VAL A 89 9.98 -22.96 8.26
C VAL A 89 9.94 -21.42 8.19
N TRP A 90 10.55 -20.81 7.17
CA TRP A 90 10.47 -19.37 6.92
C TRP A 90 9.04 -18.93 6.59
N ARG A 91 8.32 -19.68 5.73
CA ARG A 91 6.93 -19.37 5.37
C ARG A 91 6.00 -19.38 6.60
N GLU A 92 6.27 -20.25 7.56
CA GLU A 92 5.55 -20.34 8.84
C GLU A 92 5.85 -19.18 9.81
N GLY A 93 6.84 -18.34 9.49
CA GLY A 93 7.18 -17.13 10.25
C GLY A 93 8.32 -17.30 11.24
N ALA A 94 9.10 -18.39 11.16
CA ALA A 94 10.32 -18.52 11.95
C ALA A 94 11.37 -17.47 11.56
N ALA A 95 12.21 -17.09 12.51
CA ALA A 95 13.29 -16.12 12.31
C ALA A 95 14.49 -16.73 11.57
N ILE A 96 14.26 -17.20 10.34
CA ILE A 96 15.28 -17.76 9.45
C ILE A 96 15.26 -16.97 8.14
N SER A 97 16.37 -16.92 7.41
CA SER A 97 16.44 -16.27 6.09
C SER A 97 15.54 -16.96 5.07
N ALA A 98 14.96 -16.16 4.18
CA ALA A 98 14.22 -16.67 3.02
C ALA A 98 15.16 -17.43 2.08
N VAL A 99 14.69 -18.53 1.50
CA VAL A 99 15.34 -19.15 0.35
C VAL A 99 14.73 -18.56 -0.91
N SER A 100 15.55 -18.14 -1.86
CA SER A 100 15.06 -17.59 -3.13
C SER A 100 15.56 -18.38 -4.33
N LEU A 101 14.72 -18.48 -5.35
CA LEU A 101 15.08 -19.07 -6.64
C LEU A 101 15.51 -17.93 -7.57
N LYS A 102 16.78 -17.96 -8.00
CA LYS A 102 17.35 -16.99 -8.93
C LYS A 102 17.50 -17.60 -10.32
N TYR A 103 17.07 -16.85 -11.33
CA TYR A 103 17.01 -17.28 -12.72
C TYR A 103 17.50 -16.18 -13.67
N ALA A 104 18.48 -16.50 -14.50
CA ALA A 104 18.91 -15.64 -15.60
C ALA A 104 18.69 -16.31 -16.96
N ILE A 105 18.23 -15.49 -17.91
CA ILE A 105 18.02 -15.88 -19.30
C ILE A 105 19.27 -15.53 -20.10
N HIS A 106 19.72 -16.45 -20.95
CA HIS A 106 20.82 -16.20 -21.88
C HIS A 106 20.53 -15.01 -22.80
N ASN A 107 21.53 -14.16 -23.05
CA ASN A 107 21.45 -13.00 -23.95
C ASN A 107 20.34 -12.00 -23.59
N THR A 108 20.18 -11.69 -22.30
CA THR A 108 19.30 -10.60 -21.85
C THR A 108 20.07 -9.39 -21.36
N ALA A 109 19.42 -8.23 -21.41
CA ALA A 109 19.96 -6.98 -20.89
C ALA A 109 19.73 -6.80 -19.38
N LEU A 110 19.17 -7.81 -18.70
CA LEU A 110 18.99 -7.77 -17.25
C LEU A 110 20.36 -7.79 -16.58
N ALA A 111 20.63 -6.81 -15.71
CA ALA A 111 21.90 -6.70 -14.99
C ALA A 111 22.03 -7.83 -13.95
N ASN A 112 20.94 -8.15 -13.24
CA ASN A 112 20.89 -9.22 -12.26
C ASN A 112 19.86 -10.31 -12.64
N PRO A 113 20.03 -11.54 -12.12
CA PRO A 113 19.04 -12.60 -12.26
C PRO A 113 17.69 -12.19 -11.66
N LEU A 114 16.60 -12.66 -12.28
CA LEU A 114 15.27 -12.56 -11.70
C LEU A 114 15.17 -13.45 -10.45
N GLU A 115 14.43 -13.00 -9.45
CA GLU A 115 14.35 -13.65 -8.15
C GLU A 115 12.89 -13.88 -7.72
N ALA A 116 12.64 -15.01 -7.06
CA ALA A 116 11.37 -15.29 -6.41
C ALA A 116 11.59 -16.04 -5.09
N ALA A 117 10.92 -15.64 -4.02
CA ALA A 117 10.98 -16.37 -2.75
C ALA A 117 10.36 -17.77 -2.88
N VAL A 118 11.06 -18.76 -2.35
CA VAL A 118 10.62 -20.15 -2.26
C VAL A 118 9.79 -20.33 -0.98
N LEU A 119 8.67 -21.03 -1.11
CA LEU A 119 7.70 -21.33 -0.07
C LEU A 119 7.79 -22.80 0.40
N GLY A 120 8.82 -23.52 -0.07
CA GLY A 120 9.04 -24.94 0.16
C GLY A 120 8.50 -25.82 -0.98
N SER A 121 8.13 -27.05 -0.64
CA SER A 121 7.38 -27.93 -1.55
C SER A 121 5.88 -27.64 -1.49
N SER A 122 5.12 -28.05 -2.52
CA SER A 122 3.66 -27.96 -2.49
C SER A 122 3.11 -28.82 -1.34
N LEU A 123 2.05 -28.36 -0.67
CA LEU A 123 1.33 -29.16 0.32
C LEU A 123 0.73 -30.45 -0.28
N GLU A 124 0.52 -30.46 -1.60
CA GLU A 124 0.03 -31.62 -2.36
C GLU A 124 1.16 -32.53 -2.86
N ALA A 125 2.43 -32.12 -2.75
CA ALA A 125 3.54 -32.97 -3.13
C ALA A 125 3.72 -34.06 -2.07
N ALA A 126 3.80 -35.31 -2.51
CA ALA A 126 4.05 -36.44 -1.62
C ALA A 126 5.45 -36.38 -0.98
N ASP A 127 6.42 -35.79 -1.70
CA ASP A 127 7.82 -35.74 -1.31
C ASP A 127 8.41 -34.32 -1.45
N ILE A 128 9.38 -34.00 -0.58
CA ILE A 128 10.19 -32.77 -0.68
C ILE A 128 11.13 -32.85 -1.89
N LEU A 129 11.63 -34.05 -2.18
CA LEU A 129 12.52 -34.35 -3.29
C LEU A 129 12.16 -35.72 -3.85
N SER A 130 11.82 -35.80 -5.14
CA SER A 130 11.50 -37.07 -5.77
C SER A 130 12.75 -37.68 -6.39
N LEU A 131 13.23 -38.76 -5.79
CA LEU A 131 14.38 -39.54 -6.25
C LEU A 131 13.94 -40.66 -7.21
N PRO A 132 14.78 -41.07 -8.17
CA PRO A 132 14.42 -42.13 -9.10
C PRO A 132 14.43 -43.50 -8.42
N VAL A 133 13.61 -44.45 -8.91
CA VAL A 133 13.59 -45.84 -8.41
C VAL A 133 14.94 -46.54 -8.52
N THR A 134 15.79 -46.06 -9.41
CA THR A 134 17.16 -46.52 -9.65
C THR A 134 18.20 -45.82 -8.78
N PHE A 135 17.79 -45.07 -7.75
CA PHE A 135 18.67 -44.28 -6.88
C PHE A 135 19.89 -45.06 -6.38
N ASN A 136 19.68 -46.23 -5.76
CA ASN A 136 20.77 -47.06 -5.23
C ASN A 136 21.73 -47.57 -6.32
N GLN A 137 21.23 -47.77 -7.56
CA GLN A 137 22.04 -48.24 -8.68
C GLN A 137 22.92 -47.13 -9.23
N PHE A 138 22.37 -45.92 -9.42
CA PHE A 138 23.13 -44.81 -9.97
C PHE A 138 24.07 -44.17 -8.94
N LEU A 139 23.73 -44.23 -7.65
CA LEU A 139 24.60 -43.70 -6.60
C LEU A 139 25.98 -44.39 -6.61
N GLN A 140 26.06 -45.67 -6.95
CA GLN A 140 27.32 -46.43 -7.07
C GLN A 140 28.24 -45.90 -8.20
N VAL A 141 27.68 -45.20 -9.19
CA VAL A 141 28.44 -44.51 -10.24
C VAL A 141 28.50 -42.99 -10.00
N PHE A 142 28.24 -42.57 -8.76
CA PHE A 142 28.27 -41.19 -8.29
C PHE A 142 27.34 -40.26 -9.08
N GLU A 143 26.17 -40.78 -9.45
CA GLU A 143 25.16 -40.07 -10.23
C GLU A 143 23.75 -40.33 -9.66
N VAL A 144 22.85 -39.35 -9.74
CA VAL A 144 21.42 -39.55 -9.50
C VAL A 144 20.63 -38.82 -10.58
N ASN A 145 19.84 -39.57 -11.36
CA ASN A 145 19.16 -39.07 -12.55
C ASN A 145 17.87 -39.85 -12.87
N PRO A 146 16.71 -39.19 -13.10
CA PRO A 146 16.43 -37.78 -12.83
C PRO A 146 16.05 -37.55 -11.37
N VAL A 147 16.53 -36.45 -10.79
CA VAL A 147 16.01 -35.90 -9.54
C VAL A 147 14.95 -34.86 -9.91
N GLN A 148 13.75 -34.94 -9.33
CA GLN A 148 12.74 -33.89 -9.49
C GLN A 148 12.66 -33.05 -8.22
N LEU A 149 12.92 -31.75 -8.37
CA LEU A 149 12.78 -30.77 -7.31
C LEU A 149 11.47 -29.98 -7.49
N PRO A 150 10.41 -30.31 -6.72
CA PRO A 150 9.22 -29.48 -6.65
C PRO A 150 9.50 -28.22 -5.84
N VAL A 151 9.37 -27.05 -6.47
CA VAL A 151 9.57 -25.75 -5.80
C VAL A 151 8.26 -24.96 -5.88
N LEU A 152 7.58 -24.80 -4.76
CA LEU A 152 6.53 -23.80 -4.63
C LEU A 152 7.20 -22.45 -4.40
N ARG A 153 7.01 -21.48 -5.28
CA ARG A 153 7.53 -20.12 -5.13
C ARG A 153 6.42 -19.09 -5.19
N ARG A 154 6.68 -17.88 -4.71
CA ARG A 154 5.79 -16.74 -4.97
C ARG A 154 5.62 -16.52 -6.46
N GLY A 155 4.44 -16.05 -6.84
CA GLY A 155 4.04 -15.95 -8.24
C GLY A 155 4.92 -15.04 -9.10
N LEU A 156 5.50 -14.00 -8.52
CA LEU A 156 6.25 -12.96 -9.22
C LEU A 156 7.72 -13.31 -9.38
N TRP A 157 8.26 -13.07 -10.58
CA TRP A 157 9.69 -12.97 -10.81
C TRP A 157 10.10 -11.50 -10.72
N LEU A 158 10.87 -11.16 -9.70
CA LEU A 158 11.26 -9.79 -9.39
C LEU A 158 12.67 -9.53 -9.91
N GLY A 159 12.85 -8.42 -10.63
CA GLY A 159 14.15 -7.94 -11.06
C GLY A 159 14.76 -6.97 -10.05
N ASP A 160 15.60 -6.08 -10.58
CA ASP A 160 16.22 -5.02 -9.81
C ASP A 160 15.20 -4.00 -9.30
N GLU A 161 15.53 -3.40 -8.16
CA GLU A 161 14.85 -2.22 -7.68
C GLU A 161 15.18 -1.03 -8.59
N GLU A 162 14.15 -0.33 -9.05
CA GLU A 162 14.28 0.99 -9.65
C GLU A 162 14.51 2.03 -8.54
N SER A 163 15.37 3.01 -8.83
CA SER A 163 15.81 4.07 -7.92
C SER A 163 14.68 4.68 -7.09
N GLN A 164 15.00 5.03 -5.85
CA GLN A 164 14.09 5.76 -4.97
C GLN A 164 13.78 7.15 -5.55
N VAL A 165 12.50 7.49 -5.66
CA VAL A 165 12.06 8.81 -6.12
C VAL A 165 11.33 9.51 -4.99
N SER A 166 11.64 10.79 -4.77
CA SER A 166 11.03 11.62 -3.72
C SER A 166 10.02 12.59 -4.33
N SER A 167 8.91 12.83 -3.65
CA SER A 167 8.01 13.93 -3.97
C SER A 167 8.50 15.25 -3.38
N SER A 168 7.88 16.37 -3.75
CA SER A 168 7.86 17.56 -2.89
C SER A 168 7.10 17.26 -1.59
N THR A 169 7.39 18.00 -0.54
CA THR A 169 6.62 17.96 0.71
C THR A 169 5.45 18.95 0.66
N GLY A 170 4.44 18.69 1.49
CA GLY A 170 3.40 19.66 1.80
C GLY A 170 2.62 19.26 3.05
N GLU A 171 2.05 20.25 3.72
CA GLU A 171 1.27 20.06 4.95
C GLU A 171 0.09 19.12 4.71
N ASN A 172 -0.16 18.19 5.63
CA ASN A 172 -1.36 17.36 5.52
C ASN A 172 -2.61 18.24 5.70
N PRO A 173 -3.73 17.97 4.99
CA PRO A 173 -3.90 16.95 3.96
C PRO A 173 -3.48 17.46 2.57
N THR A 174 -2.46 16.87 1.96
CA THR A 174 -2.03 17.20 0.59
C THR A 174 -1.76 15.92 -0.19
N VAL A 175 -2.06 15.94 -1.49
CA VAL A 175 -1.68 14.86 -2.41
C VAL A 175 -0.24 15.11 -2.87
N VAL A 176 0.65 14.19 -2.54
CA VAL A 176 2.05 14.22 -2.96
C VAL A 176 2.32 13.09 -3.94
N THR A 177 3.05 13.39 -5.01
CA THR A 177 3.32 12.44 -6.10
C THR A 177 4.82 12.27 -6.30
N ALA A 178 5.26 11.02 -6.41
CA ALA A 178 6.61 10.66 -6.81
C ALA A 178 6.56 9.98 -8.19
N SER A 179 7.42 10.43 -9.11
CA SER A 179 7.44 9.93 -10.48
C SER A 179 8.70 9.11 -10.75
N PHE A 180 8.52 7.91 -11.30
CA PHE A 180 9.55 7.02 -11.82
C PHE A 180 10.05 7.51 -13.19
N THR A 181 11.25 7.07 -13.60
CA THR A 181 11.85 7.53 -14.87
C THR A 181 11.15 6.93 -16.10
N GLY A 182 10.44 5.82 -15.93
CA GLY A 182 9.57 5.25 -16.97
C GLY A 182 8.32 4.59 -16.38
N SER A 183 7.27 4.45 -17.19
CA SER A 183 6.11 3.63 -16.82
C SER A 183 6.40 2.15 -17.06
N LEU A 184 6.27 1.34 -16.03
CA LEU A 184 6.20 -0.11 -16.19
C LEU A 184 4.74 -0.48 -16.44
N MET A 185 4.44 -0.94 -17.65
CA MET A 185 3.10 -1.41 -18.03
C MET A 185 2.69 -2.74 -17.35
N THR A 186 3.45 -3.18 -16.35
CA THR A 186 3.29 -4.45 -15.64
C THR A 186 3.13 -4.16 -14.14
N PRO A 187 2.02 -4.59 -13.50
CA PRO A 187 1.83 -4.42 -12.06
C PRO A 187 3.04 -4.95 -11.28
N SER A 188 3.78 -4.02 -10.69
CA SER A 188 5.03 -4.27 -9.99
C SER A 188 4.89 -3.85 -8.52
N PRO A 189 5.39 -4.64 -7.56
CA PRO A 189 5.32 -4.27 -6.16
C PRO A 189 6.13 -2.99 -5.89
N VAL A 190 5.61 -2.15 -5.00
CA VAL A 190 6.26 -0.90 -4.59
C VAL A 190 6.39 -0.86 -3.08
N LYS A 191 7.56 -0.43 -2.63
CA LYS A 191 7.81 0.02 -1.27
C LYS A 191 7.60 1.52 -1.19
N VAL A 192 6.83 1.97 -0.21
CA VAL A 192 6.53 3.39 0.01
C VAL A 192 7.01 3.79 1.39
N ASN A 193 7.83 4.82 1.45
CA ASN A 193 8.19 5.50 2.68
C ASN A 193 7.41 6.82 2.68
N ILE A 194 6.49 6.98 3.62
CA ILE A 194 5.81 8.26 3.88
C ILE A 194 6.71 9.04 4.83
N GLU A 195 7.28 10.14 4.36
CA GLU A 195 8.19 10.98 5.12
C GLU A 195 7.39 12.06 5.84
N PHE A 196 7.66 12.21 7.12
CA PHE A 196 7.10 13.23 7.99
C PHE A 196 8.26 14.12 8.43
N THR A 197 8.40 15.25 7.75
CA THR A 197 9.52 16.17 7.95
C THR A 197 9.07 17.41 8.72
N ASN A 198 9.89 17.88 9.65
CA ASN A 198 9.78 19.22 10.21
C ASN A 198 11.18 19.73 10.59
N GLY A 199 11.41 21.02 10.40
CA GLY A 199 12.72 21.65 10.45
C GLY A 199 13.40 21.71 11.81
N ASN A 200 12.76 21.56 12.99
CA ASN A 200 13.44 22.00 14.22
C ASN A 200 13.10 21.40 15.61
N GLY A 201 12.45 20.24 15.79
CA GLY A 201 12.59 19.63 17.14
C GLY A 201 11.87 18.35 17.53
N ASN A 202 11.77 18.18 18.86
CA ASN A 202 11.55 16.90 19.53
C ASN A 202 10.06 16.66 19.81
N LEU A 203 9.58 15.45 19.51
CA LEU A 203 8.22 15.00 19.82
C LEU A 203 8.21 13.68 20.58
N ASN A 204 7.19 13.54 21.43
CA ASN A 204 6.74 12.30 22.07
C ASN A 204 5.22 12.12 21.87
N GLU A 205 4.62 12.84 20.92
CA GLU A 205 3.17 12.87 20.74
C GLU A 205 2.72 11.82 19.72
N ARG A 206 1.52 11.26 19.97
CA ARG A 206 0.96 10.15 19.18
C ARG A 206 -0.09 10.68 18.22
N GLY A 207 0.20 10.62 16.92
CA GLY A 207 -0.77 10.91 15.86
C GLY A 207 -1.54 9.67 15.41
N THR A 208 -2.73 9.88 14.86
CA THR A 208 -3.43 8.88 14.04
C THR A 208 -3.61 9.45 12.63
N ALA A 209 -3.31 8.64 11.61
CA ALA A 209 -3.46 9.05 10.23
C ALA A 209 -4.11 7.98 9.36
N LEU A 210 -4.81 8.42 8.31
CA LEU A 210 -5.21 7.62 7.17
C LEU A 210 -4.29 7.97 6.00
N ALA A 211 -3.61 6.96 5.46
CA ALA A 211 -2.81 7.08 4.25
C ALA A 211 -3.52 6.39 3.08
N PHE A 212 -3.70 7.10 1.98
CA PHE A 212 -4.21 6.58 0.72
C PHE A 212 -3.09 6.64 -0.31
N ILE A 213 -2.77 5.51 -0.93
CA ILE A 213 -1.67 5.39 -1.89
C ILE A 213 -2.25 4.89 -3.21
N SER A 214 -1.93 5.58 -4.30
CA SER A 214 -2.49 5.34 -5.62
C SER A 214 -1.39 5.30 -6.67
N ASP A 215 -1.62 4.59 -7.78
CA ASP A 215 -0.79 4.64 -8.99
C ASP A 215 -1.07 5.87 -9.88
N ASP A 216 -2.03 6.71 -9.47
CA ASP A 216 -2.45 7.92 -10.19
C ASP A 216 -2.93 8.99 -9.20
N ALA A 217 -2.48 10.23 -9.39
CA ALA A 217 -2.87 11.39 -8.59
C ALA A 217 -4.35 11.72 -8.79
N ASP A 218 -4.91 11.47 -9.98
CA ASP A 218 -6.30 11.71 -10.33
C ASP A 218 -7.29 10.74 -9.64
N LYS A 219 -6.82 9.98 -8.65
CA LYS A 219 -7.68 9.11 -7.81
C LYS A 219 -7.77 9.59 -6.38
N LEU A 220 -6.97 10.59 -6.01
CA LEU A 220 -6.87 11.15 -4.68
C LEU A 220 -7.23 12.62 -4.75
N TYR A 221 -8.28 13.02 -4.04
CA TYR A 221 -8.78 14.38 -4.04
C TYR A 221 -8.88 14.91 -2.61
N VAL A 222 -8.53 16.17 -2.43
CA VAL A 222 -8.71 16.89 -1.17
C VAL A 222 -9.28 18.28 -1.44
N ALA A 223 -10.26 18.67 -0.65
CA ALA A 223 -10.81 20.01 -0.58
C ALA A 223 -10.43 20.59 0.79
N LYS A 224 -9.60 21.63 0.79
CA LYS A 224 -9.27 22.42 1.99
C LYS A 224 -10.17 23.65 2.12
N GLN A 225 -10.56 24.21 0.98
CA GLN A 225 -11.53 25.29 0.94
C GLN A 225 -12.96 24.74 0.83
N LEU A 226 -13.79 25.05 1.82
CA LEU A 226 -15.18 24.63 1.85
C LEU A 226 -16.10 25.84 1.74
N ILE A 227 -17.06 25.80 0.83
CA ILE A 227 -18.07 26.85 0.68
C ILE A 227 -19.39 26.29 1.22
N GLY A 228 -19.86 26.84 2.33
CA GLY A 228 -21.22 26.60 2.81
C GLY A 228 -22.22 27.29 1.90
N VAL A 229 -23.14 26.53 1.28
CA VAL A 229 -24.27 27.10 0.54
C VAL A 229 -25.55 26.72 1.27
N THR A 230 -26.04 27.64 2.08
CA THR A 230 -27.32 27.46 2.77
C THR A 230 -28.46 27.56 1.76
N SER A 231 -29.01 26.42 1.35
CA SER A 231 -30.28 26.36 0.63
C SER A 231 -31.43 26.56 1.62
N GLY A 232 -31.64 27.81 2.06
CA GLY A 232 -32.69 28.18 3.00
C GLY A 232 -32.16 29.00 4.17
N THR A 233 -33.02 29.84 4.73
CA THR A 233 -32.74 30.88 5.74
C THR A 233 -32.28 30.39 7.12
N SER A 234 -31.90 29.12 7.30
CA SER A 234 -31.55 28.54 8.60
C SER A 234 -30.17 27.89 8.59
N GLY A 235 -29.29 28.41 9.45
CA GLY A 235 -27.88 28.05 9.59
C GLY A 235 -26.97 29.21 9.18
N LEU A 236 -26.02 29.57 10.04
CA LEU A 236 -24.91 30.45 9.65
C LEU A 236 -23.73 29.55 9.29
N THR A 237 -23.27 29.65 8.04
CA THR A 237 -22.00 29.08 7.60
C THR A 237 -20.99 30.20 7.48
N MET A 238 -19.87 30.11 8.19
CA MET A 238 -18.83 31.13 8.16
C MET A 238 -17.46 30.45 8.00
N ALA A 239 -16.62 31.00 7.13
CA ALA A 239 -15.21 30.68 7.14
C ALA A 239 -14.57 31.36 8.35
N LEU A 240 -14.03 30.59 9.28
CA LEU A 240 -13.34 31.09 10.46
C LEU A 240 -11.84 30.88 10.28
N ALA A 241 -11.04 31.90 10.59
CA ALA A 241 -9.60 31.76 10.63
C ALA A 241 -9.20 30.87 11.81
N ASP A 242 -8.43 29.82 11.52
CA ASP A 242 -7.90 28.89 12.50
C ASP A 242 -6.49 28.52 12.02
N ALA A 243 -5.46 28.98 12.74
CA ALA A 243 -4.07 28.86 12.30
C ALA A 243 -3.58 27.39 12.25
N ASP A 244 -4.28 26.50 12.94
CA ASP A 244 -3.91 25.10 13.05
C ASP A 244 -4.66 24.22 12.03
N ALA A 245 -5.52 24.82 11.19
CA ALA A 245 -6.31 24.16 10.16
C ALA A 245 -5.62 24.17 8.78
N SER A 246 -6.02 23.24 7.91
CA SER A 246 -5.58 23.22 6.52
C SER A 246 -6.00 24.52 5.82
N ASP A 247 -5.03 25.22 5.22
CA ASP A 247 -5.19 26.57 4.64
C ASP A 247 -5.58 27.69 5.63
N ASN A 248 -5.32 27.51 6.92
CA ASN A 248 -5.60 28.47 8.00
C ASN A 248 -7.09 28.83 8.16
N GLN A 249 -8.00 27.99 7.68
CA GLN A 249 -9.44 28.24 7.74
C GLN A 249 -10.24 26.96 8.00
N VAL A 250 -11.32 27.10 8.75
CA VAL A 250 -12.35 26.06 8.90
C VAL A 250 -13.71 26.60 8.50
N LEU A 251 -14.56 25.72 7.99
CA LEU A 251 -15.97 26.01 7.82
C LEU A 251 -16.70 25.75 9.13
N GLU A 252 -17.19 26.80 9.76
CA GLU A 252 -18.03 26.72 10.94
C GLU A 252 -19.52 26.74 10.57
N ILE A 253 -20.28 25.84 11.18
CA ILE A 253 -21.71 25.67 10.97
C ILE A 253 -22.43 25.78 12.32
N VAL A 254 -23.26 26.81 12.48
CA VAL A 254 -24.08 27.03 13.69
C VAL A 254 -25.52 26.57 13.42
N PRO A 255 -26.06 25.57 14.16
CA PRO A 255 -27.41 25.08 13.94
C PRO A 255 -28.46 26.00 14.58
N ASN A 256 -29.34 26.59 13.76
CA ASN A 256 -30.48 27.41 14.23
C ASN A 256 -31.75 26.57 14.46
N ASP A 257 -31.88 25.46 13.74
CA ASP A 257 -32.99 24.50 13.81
C ASP A 257 -32.49 23.13 13.31
N THR A 258 -33.40 22.23 12.96
CA THR A 258 -33.10 20.89 12.42
C THR A 258 -33.15 20.85 10.89
N THR A 259 -33.09 21.99 10.21
CA THR A 259 -33.13 22.02 8.73
C THR A 259 -31.85 21.46 8.14
N GLU A 260 -31.96 20.97 6.90
CA GLU A 260 -30.83 20.42 6.17
C GLU A 260 -29.93 21.54 5.65
N ILE A 261 -28.62 21.29 5.72
CA ILE A 261 -27.58 22.22 5.28
C ILE A 261 -26.79 21.51 4.19
N LEU A 262 -26.66 22.15 3.02
CA LEU A 262 -25.85 21.66 1.92
C LEU A 262 -24.44 22.26 2.01
N ILE A 263 -23.44 21.40 2.12
CA ILE A 263 -22.02 21.81 2.07
C ILE A 263 -21.45 21.45 0.71
N GLN A 264 -20.74 22.40 0.11
CA GLN A 264 -20.11 22.25 -1.20
C GLN A 264 -18.60 22.37 -1.03
N PRO A 265 -17.86 21.25 -0.98
CA PRO A 265 -16.41 21.32 -1.06
C PRO A 265 -16.00 21.96 -2.38
N ASN A 266 -15.09 22.93 -2.31
CA ASN A 266 -14.30 23.28 -3.45
C ASN A 266 -13.16 22.26 -3.53
N VAL A 267 -13.43 21.13 -4.17
CA VAL A 267 -12.39 20.13 -4.43
C VAL A 267 -11.39 20.76 -5.39
N ASP A 268 -10.14 20.88 -4.96
CA ASP A 268 -9.09 21.36 -5.85
C ASP A 268 -8.93 20.36 -6.98
N GLY A 269 -9.30 20.78 -8.19
CA GLY A 269 -9.41 19.93 -9.36
C GLY A 269 -10.83 19.38 -9.58
N SER A 270 -11.21 19.24 -10.84
CA SER A 270 -12.43 18.51 -11.19
C SER A 270 -12.25 17.03 -10.87
N LEU A 271 -13.25 16.41 -10.21
CA LEU A 271 -13.39 14.95 -10.23
C LEU A 271 -13.25 14.46 -11.68
N PRO A 272 -12.57 13.33 -11.92
CA PRO A 272 -12.11 12.97 -13.24
C PRO A 272 -13.33 12.76 -14.14
N SER A 273 -13.27 13.31 -15.36
CA SER A 273 -14.35 13.21 -16.35
C SER A 273 -14.30 11.88 -17.13
N THR A 274 -13.57 10.89 -16.63
CA THR A 274 -13.36 9.63 -17.31
C THR A 274 -14.68 8.88 -17.49
N ALA A 275 -14.86 8.31 -18.68
CA ALA A 275 -16.05 7.56 -19.01
C ALA A 275 -16.07 6.24 -18.20
N GLY A 276 -17.05 6.11 -17.30
CA GLY A 276 -17.23 4.90 -16.51
C GLY A 276 -18.14 5.13 -15.31
N ASP A 277 -18.53 4.02 -14.70
CA ASP A 277 -19.03 4.04 -13.32
C ASP A 277 -17.81 3.95 -12.41
N HIS A 278 -17.64 4.94 -11.54
CA HIS A 278 -16.56 4.99 -10.55
C HIS A 278 -17.14 4.99 -9.13
N LEU A 279 -16.57 4.17 -8.27
CA LEU A 279 -16.86 4.10 -6.85
C LEU A 279 -15.84 4.95 -6.10
N TYR A 280 -16.34 5.88 -5.29
CA TYR A 280 -15.53 6.74 -4.45
C TYR A 280 -15.83 6.46 -2.98
N MET A 281 -14.89 6.82 -2.11
CA MET A 281 -15.05 6.91 -0.67
C MET A 281 -14.81 8.34 -0.24
N MET A 282 -15.70 8.87 0.61
CA MET A 282 -15.55 10.20 1.17
C MET A 282 -15.14 10.16 2.64
N PHE A 283 -14.20 11.02 2.99
CA PHE A 283 -13.75 11.27 4.35
C PHE A 283 -13.84 12.77 4.64
N MET A 284 -14.07 13.10 5.91
CA MET A 284 -14.20 14.48 6.34
C MET A 284 -13.46 14.66 7.67
N VAL A 285 -12.66 15.70 7.79
CA VAL A 285 -12.02 16.10 9.04
C VAL A 285 -12.92 17.12 9.72
N VAL A 286 -13.47 16.76 10.89
CA VAL A 286 -14.46 17.56 11.60
C VAL A 286 -14.18 17.66 13.08
N GLN A 287 -14.74 18.70 13.68
CA GLN A 287 -14.82 18.87 15.12
C GLN A 287 -16.26 19.26 15.48
N ASN A 288 -16.91 18.48 16.34
CA ASN A 288 -18.23 18.83 16.88
C ASN A 288 -18.05 19.47 18.25
N LEU A 289 -18.20 20.79 18.35
CA LEU A 289 -18.04 21.53 19.61
C LEU A 289 -19.27 21.40 20.52
N SER A 290 -20.31 20.70 20.07
CA SER A 290 -21.53 20.50 20.85
C SER A 290 -21.48 19.23 21.69
N ALA A 291 -21.80 19.37 22.98
CA ALA A 291 -22.01 18.23 23.89
C ALA A 291 -23.43 17.63 23.81
N SER A 292 -24.35 18.25 23.06
CA SER A 292 -25.77 17.86 23.02
C SER A 292 -26.36 17.73 21.62
N VAL A 293 -25.72 18.27 20.59
CA VAL A 293 -26.17 18.23 19.20
C VAL A 293 -25.32 17.25 18.42
N THR A 294 -25.97 16.27 17.81
CA THR A 294 -25.34 15.34 16.86
C THR A 294 -25.66 15.77 15.44
N TRP A 295 -24.81 15.41 14.49
CA TRP A 295 -25.00 15.72 13.08
C TRP A 295 -25.11 14.46 12.25
N ASP A 296 -26.12 14.36 11.41
CA ASP A 296 -26.30 13.25 10.48
C ASP A 296 -25.91 13.69 9.06
N VAL A 297 -24.94 12.99 8.47
CA VAL A 297 -24.57 13.11 7.05
C VAL A 297 -25.25 11.97 6.31
N TYR A 298 -26.12 12.24 5.34
CA TYR A 298 -26.99 11.17 4.80
C TYR A 298 -27.13 11.15 3.27
N GLN A 299 -26.59 12.14 2.58
CA GLN A 299 -26.80 12.25 1.15
C GLN A 299 -25.70 13.06 0.48
N ILE A 300 -25.30 12.62 -0.71
CA ILE A 300 -24.38 13.35 -1.58
C ILE A 300 -25.20 13.92 -2.74
N SER A 301 -24.96 15.17 -3.09
CA SER A 301 -25.38 15.77 -4.34
C SER A 301 -24.20 15.93 -5.27
N TYR A 302 -24.43 15.82 -6.56
CA TYR A 302 -23.50 16.34 -7.54
C TYR A 302 -24.26 17.11 -8.62
N TYR A 303 -23.65 18.16 -9.14
CA TYR A 303 -24.20 18.96 -10.23
C TYR A 303 -23.07 19.59 -11.05
N THR A 304 -23.36 19.90 -12.31
CA THR A 304 -22.47 20.67 -13.16
C THR A 304 -22.66 22.16 -12.86
N GLN A 305 -21.58 22.91 -12.66
CA GLN A 305 -21.64 24.35 -12.44
C GLN A 305 -22.50 25.03 -13.53
N GLY A 306 -23.48 25.85 -13.12
CA GLY A 306 -24.44 26.48 -14.03
C GLY A 306 -25.69 25.65 -14.37
N SER A 307 -25.75 24.38 -13.95
CA SER A 307 -26.96 23.56 -14.02
C SER A 307 -27.85 23.77 -12.78
N THR A 308 -29.16 23.84 -12.99
CA THR A 308 -30.18 23.80 -11.93
C THR A 308 -30.53 22.37 -11.49
N MET A 309 -30.06 21.35 -12.21
CA MET A 309 -30.33 19.95 -11.89
C MET A 309 -29.21 19.39 -11.03
N SER A 310 -29.50 19.20 -9.74
CA SER A 310 -28.68 18.43 -8.82
C SER A 310 -29.16 16.99 -8.78
N ARG A 311 -28.24 16.03 -8.95
CA ARG A 311 -28.56 14.61 -8.77
C ARG A 311 -28.14 14.19 -7.37
N LEU A 312 -29.06 13.48 -6.75
CA LEU A 312 -28.98 13.04 -5.37
C LEU A 312 -28.60 11.57 -5.31
N ILE A 313 -27.54 11.27 -4.57
CA ILE A 313 -27.04 9.94 -4.31
C ILE A 313 -27.31 9.62 -2.84
N PRO A 314 -28.22 8.67 -2.55
CA PRO A 314 -28.44 8.24 -1.17
C PRO A 314 -27.18 7.51 -0.69
N MET A 315 -26.73 7.85 0.52
CA MET A 315 -25.66 7.14 1.22
C MET A 315 -26.21 6.61 2.55
N ARG A 316 -25.49 5.68 3.18
CA ARG A 316 -25.80 5.32 4.55
C ARG A 316 -25.59 6.54 5.43
N SER A 317 -26.57 6.87 6.27
CA SER A 317 -26.42 7.97 7.21
C SER A 317 -25.28 7.68 8.20
N VAL A 318 -24.36 8.63 8.31
CA VAL A 318 -23.24 8.65 9.25
C VAL A 318 -23.49 9.74 10.28
N ARG A 319 -23.42 9.35 11.55
CA ARG A 319 -23.62 10.27 12.67
C ARG A 319 -22.28 10.74 13.21
N ILE A 320 -22.13 12.06 13.29
CA ILE A 320 -21.07 12.74 14.04
C ILE A 320 -21.63 12.96 15.45
N GLY A 321 -21.03 12.27 16.42
CA GLY A 321 -21.46 12.27 17.81
C GLY A 321 -21.15 13.58 18.53
N ALA A 322 -21.81 13.78 19.66
CA ALA A 322 -21.61 14.92 20.58
C ALA A 322 -20.66 14.57 21.74
N ASP A 323 -20.03 13.40 21.66
CA ASP A 323 -19.19 12.78 22.67
C ASP A 323 -17.70 13.11 22.52
N ASN A 324 -17.30 13.65 21.38
CA ASN A 324 -15.92 14.05 21.10
C ASN A 324 -15.87 15.46 20.50
N THR A 325 -15.20 16.36 21.22
CA THR A 325 -14.98 17.75 20.81
C THR A 325 -13.61 17.98 20.17
N SER A 326 -12.77 16.96 20.04
CA SER A 326 -11.47 17.06 19.36
C SER A 326 -11.62 16.76 17.86
N PRO A 327 -10.76 17.32 16.99
CA PRO A 327 -10.77 17.03 15.56
C PRO A 327 -10.63 15.52 15.26
N GLN A 328 -11.48 15.03 14.37
CA GLN A 328 -11.57 13.61 14.03
C GLN A 328 -11.84 13.40 12.54
N ILE A 329 -11.31 12.29 12.02
CA ILE A 329 -11.55 11.86 10.65
C ILE A 329 -12.79 10.96 10.62
N VAL A 330 -13.83 11.40 9.93
CA VAL A 330 -15.10 10.68 9.79
C VAL A 330 -15.19 10.09 8.39
N LYS A 331 -15.35 8.77 8.32
CA LYS A 331 -15.65 8.06 7.07
C LYS A 331 -17.14 8.21 6.75
N LEU A 332 -17.47 8.98 5.71
CA LEU A 332 -18.84 9.21 5.29
C LEU A 332 -19.40 8.03 4.50
N GLY A 333 -18.56 7.31 3.79
CA GLY A 333 -18.92 6.05 3.13
C GLY A 333 -18.79 6.11 1.61
N PRO A 334 -19.04 4.96 0.95
CA PRO A 334 -18.86 4.85 -0.48
C PRO A 334 -20.05 5.45 -1.24
N PHE A 335 -19.78 6.00 -2.42
CA PHE A 335 -20.80 6.45 -3.36
C PHE A 335 -20.33 6.18 -4.79
N ALA A 336 -21.26 5.83 -5.68
CA ALA A 336 -20.96 5.57 -7.08
C ALA A 336 -21.37 6.77 -7.92
N LEU A 337 -20.47 7.22 -8.79
CA LEU A 337 -20.74 8.19 -9.84
C LEU A 337 -20.82 7.43 -11.17
N SER A 338 -22.04 7.28 -11.66
CA SER A 338 -22.33 6.62 -12.92
C SER A 338 -22.59 7.65 -14.01
N HIS A 339 -21.54 8.24 -14.60
CA HIS A 339 -21.51 8.94 -15.91
C HIS A 339 -20.21 9.73 -16.12
N PRO A 340 -19.67 9.79 -17.36
CA PRO A 340 -18.80 10.90 -17.75
C PRO A 340 -19.63 12.18 -17.69
N ILE A 341 -19.34 13.04 -16.72
CA ILE A 341 -19.78 14.43 -16.83
C ILE A 341 -18.86 15.01 -17.89
N SER A 342 -19.40 15.21 -19.11
CA SER A 342 -18.74 15.99 -20.14
C SER A 342 -18.47 17.36 -19.55
N LEU A 343 -17.22 17.59 -19.17
CA LEU A 343 -16.68 18.92 -18.91
C LEU A 343 -16.61 19.60 -20.29
N ASP A 344 -17.74 20.04 -20.80
CA ASP A 344 -17.72 21.14 -21.76
C ASP A 344 -16.95 22.25 -21.03
N ALA A 345 -15.84 22.72 -21.64
CA ALA A 345 -14.61 23.25 -21.04
C ALA A 345 -14.69 24.45 -20.05
N THR A 346 -15.84 24.70 -19.43
CA THR A 346 -16.14 25.82 -18.56
C THR A 346 -16.95 25.48 -17.30
N GLY A 347 -17.47 24.26 -17.12
CA GLY A 347 -18.31 23.92 -15.96
C GLY A 347 -17.69 22.87 -15.03
N ALA A 348 -17.16 23.26 -13.87
CA ALA A 348 -16.67 22.32 -12.87
C ALA A 348 -17.81 21.42 -12.34
N THR A 349 -17.57 20.11 -12.21
CA THR A 349 -18.46 19.24 -11.43
C THR A 349 -18.30 19.60 -9.96
N MET A 350 -19.39 20.01 -9.32
CA MET A 350 -19.41 20.30 -7.90
C MET A 350 -20.01 19.11 -7.16
N LEU A 351 -19.28 18.65 -6.14
CA LEU A 351 -19.76 17.70 -5.16
C LEU A 351 -20.37 18.49 -4.00
N GLY A 352 -21.40 17.94 -3.37
CA GLY A 352 -21.96 18.47 -2.14
C GLY A 352 -22.53 17.36 -1.29
N PHE A 353 -22.74 17.63 -0.01
CA PHE A 353 -23.36 16.68 0.91
C PHE A 353 -24.29 17.39 1.87
N TYR A 354 -25.31 16.66 2.31
CA TYR A 354 -26.33 17.18 3.22
C TYR A 354 -26.02 16.78 4.66
N LEU A 355 -26.04 17.79 5.51
CA LEU A 355 -25.92 17.70 6.95
C LEU A 355 -27.26 18.03 7.61
N ARG A 356 -27.59 17.33 8.68
CA ARG A 356 -28.75 17.68 9.52
C ARG A 356 -28.37 17.63 11.00
N PRO A 357 -28.51 18.73 11.75
CA PRO A 357 -28.34 18.71 13.20
C PRO A 357 -29.57 18.08 13.88
N SER A 358 -29.36 17.47 15.05
CA SER A 358 -30.45 16.86 15.84
C SER A 358 -31.35 17.89 16.54
N ALA A 359 -30.86 19.11 16.74
CA ALA A 359 -31.60 20.22 17.35
C ALA A 359 -31.00 21.57 16.90
N GLY A 360 -31.80 22.64 16.97
CA GLY A 360 -31.30 24.01 16.91
C GLY A 360 -30.85 24.48 18.29
N SER A 361 -29.71 25.17 18.36
CA SER A 361 -29.11 25.51 19.66
C SER A 361 -28.25 26.78 19.67
N GLY A 362 -27.96 27.37 18.50
CA GLY A 362 -27.18 28.61 18.41
C GLY A 362 -25.69 28.41 18.75
N ALA A 363 -25.02 29.51 19.12
CA ALA A 363 -23.58 29.53 19.43
C ALA A 363 -23.23 28.63 20.63
N GLY A 364 -22.03 28.03 20.61
CA GLY A 364 -21.54 27.00 21.53
C GLY A 364 -21.90 25.57 21.13
N HIS A 365 -22.50 25.37 19.96
CA HIS A 365 -22.96 24.07 19.45
C HIS A 365 -22.59 23.87 17.98
N GLU A 366 -21.40 24.33 17.61
CA GLU A 366 -20.95 24.39 16.22
C GLU A 366 -20.37 23.07 15.73
N LEU A 367 -20.57 22.81 14.43
CA LEU A 367 -19.75 21.84 13.70
C LEU A 367 -18.72 22.62 12.89
N LYS A 368 -17.45 22.32 13.10
CA LYS A 368 -16.35 22.82 12.29
C LYS A 368 -15.87 21.72 11.35
N ILE A 369 -15.59 22.09 10.11
CA ILE A 369 -15.07 21.20 9.07
C ILE A 369 -13.82 21.85 8.52
N ASP A 370 -12.71 21.12 8.58
CA ASP A 370 -11.43 21.54 8.03
C ASP A 370 -11.33 21.14 6.55
N SER A 371 -11.33 19.82 6.30
CA SER A 371 -11.05 19.29 4.97
C SER A 371 -11.91 18.09 4.62
N ILE A 372 -12.04 17.85 3.32
CA ILE A 372 -12.77 16.70 2.76
C ILE A 372 -11.87 15.99 1.77
N ALA A 373 -11.75 14.68 1.92
CA ALA A 373 -11.04 13.84 0.98
C ALA A 373 -12.00 12.94 0.22
N VAL A 374 -11.78 12.81 -1.08
CA VAL A 374 -12.49 11.87 -1.94
C VAL A 374 -11.45 10.96 -2.58
N VAL A 375 -11.66 9.66 -2.44
CA VAL A 375 -10.70 8.64 -2.87
C VAL A 375 -11.41 7.65 -3.77
N GLU A 376 -10.90 7.42 -4.97
CA GLU A 376 -11.43 6.40 -5.88
C GLU A 376 -11.11 4.99 -5.36
N LEU A 377 -12.07 4.07 -5.41
CA LEU A 377 -11.94 2.69 -4.96
C LEU A 377 -11.74 1.69 -6.10
N ASP A 378 -12.05 2.07 -7.34
CA ASP A 378 -12.17 1.14 -8.46
C ASP A 378 -10.85 0.79 -9.16
N GLY A 379 -9.72 1.36 -8.75
CA GLY A 379 -8.43 0.94 -9.31
C GLY A 379 -7.20 1.48 -8.60
N GLY A 380 -6.32 0.59 -8.16
CA GLY A 380 -4.94 0.93 -7.78
C GLY A 380 -4.77 1.67 -6.46
N VAL A 381 -5.87 2.03 -5.77
CA VAL A 381 -5.79 2.70 -4.48
C VAL A 381 -5.71 1.71 -3.33
N THR A 382 -4.74 1.95 -2.46
CA THR A 382 -4.49 1.26 -1.22
C THR A 382 -4.76 2.20 -0.06
N ALA A 383 -5.61 1.79 0.89
CA ALA A 383 -5.90 2.56 2.09
C ALA A 383 -5.30 1.86 3.32
N LEU A 384 -4.62 2.65 4.16
CA LEU A 384 -4.03 2.21 5.42
C LEU A 384 -4.41 3.18 6.53
N THR A 385 -4.95 2.63 7.62
CA THR A 385 -5.04 3.36 8.89
C THR A 385 -3.75 3.13 9.65
N LEU A 386 -3.05 4.20 9.98
CA LEU A 386 -1.79 4.20 10.72
C LEU A 386 -2.09 4.69 12.14
N ARG A 387 -1.85 3.84 13.13
CA ARG A 387 -2.07 4.15 14.55
C ARG A 387 -0.74 4.21 15.28
N ASP A 388 -0.73 4.95 16.39
CA ASP A 388 0.46 5.14 17.22
C ASP A 388 1.65 5.69 16.43
N LEU A 389 1.40 6.68 15.55
CA LEU A 389 2.47 7.41 14.89
C LEU A 389 3.23 8.18 15.96
N ASN A 390 4.42 7.68 16.29
CA ASN A 390 5.30 8.31 17.26
C ASN A 390 6.45 8.96 16.51
N TYR A 391 6.51 10.29 16.59
CA TYR A 391 7.53 11.08 15.91
C TYR A 391 8.72 11.26 16.85
N THR A 392 9.75 10.43 16.73
CA THR A 392 10.99 10.65 17.49
C THR A 392 11.79 11.79 16.86
N THR A 393 12.72 12.37 17.62
CA THR A 393 13.59 13.48 17.17
C THR A 393 14.26 13.19 15.82
N GLY A 394 13.99 14.03 14.81
CA GLY A 394 14.49 13.87 13.44
C GLY A 394 13.37 13.56 12.44
N ASP A 395 13.69 13.55 11.14
CA ASP A 395 12.72 13.16 10.13
C ASP A 395 12.27 11.71 10.40
N ASN A 396 10.97 11.47 10.48
CA ASN A 396 10.43 10.12 10.66
C ASN A 396 9.83 9.64 9.33
N GLN A 397 9.85 8.34 9.12
CA GLN A 397 9.19 7.75 7.96
C GLN A 397 8.36 6.55 8.36
N VAL A 398 7.17 6.44 7.76
CA VAL A 398 6.41 5.20 7.77
C VAL A 398 6.75 4.42 6.52
N LYS A 399 7.49 3.33 6.70
CA LYS A 399 7.90 2.40 5.64
C LYS A 399 6.86 1.30 5.47
N ILE A 400 6.17 1.33 4.34
CA ILE A 400 5.25 0.29 3.86
C ILE A 400 6.03 -0.56 2.86
N ASP A 401 6.35 -1.78 3.26
CA ASP A 401 7.24 -2.67 2.51
C ASP A 401 6.55 -3.99 2.19
N HIS A 402 6.53 -4.36 0.91
CA HIS A 402 5.93 -5.59 0.42
C HIS A 402 6.70 -6.85 0.88
N GLN A 403 8.01 -6.72 1.12
CA GLN A 403 8.93 -7.76 1.61
C GLN A 403 8.83 -9.11 0.90
N LEU A 404 8.42 -9.11 -0.37
CA LEU A 404 8.09 -10.34 -1.10
C LEU A 404 9.25 -11.33 -1.22
N LEU A 405 10.50 -10.85 -1.11
CA LEU A 405 11.71 -11.69 -1.15
C LEU A 405 12.27 -12.03 0.24
N THR A 406 11.94 -11.25 1.27
CA THR A 406 12.66 -11.28 2.55
C THR A 406 11.80 -11.75 3.72
N ARG A 407 10.49 -11.51 3.70
CA ARG A 407 9.56 -11.92 4.77
C ARG A 407 8.25 -12.53 4.23
N PRO A 408 7.60 -13.41 5.02
CA PRO A 408 6.38 -14.07 4.60
C PRO A 408 5.19 -13.10 4.47
N LYS A 409 5.20 -11.96 5.16
CA LYS A 409 4.14 -10.95 5.14
C LYS A 409 4.73 -9.56 4.90
N PRO A 410 3.99 -8.65 4.24
CA PRO A 410 4.37 -7.25 4.19
C PRO A 410 4.46 -6.65 5.60
N SER A 411 5.20 -5.56 5.75
CA SER A 411 5.33 -4.84 7.01
C SER A 411 5.05 -3.36 6.84
N VAL A 412 4.47 -2.77 7.88
CA VAL A 412 4.43 -1.33 8.05
C VAL A 412 5.23 -0.99 9.29
N LEU A 413 6.32 -0.25 9.10
CA LEU A 413 7.29 0.07 10.14
C LEU A 413 7.39 1.59 10.24
N ASN A 414 7.49 2.09 11.47
CA ASN A 414 7.99 3.44 11.72
C ASN A 414 9.51 3.35 11.86
N ASP A 415 10.20 4.17 11.10
CA ASP A 415 11.65 4.23 11.03
C ASP A 415 12.10 5.68 11.17
N SER A 416 13.21 5.89 11.88
CA SER A 416 13.82 7.21 11.99
C SER A 416 14.77 7.37 10.79
N LEU A 417 14.61 8.43 10.00
CA LEU A 417 15.49 8.72 8.86
C LEU A 417 16.96 8.93 9.29
N ALA A 418 17.22 9.19 10.57
CA ALA A 418 18.55 9.29 11.16
C ALA A 418 19.21 7.93 11.53
N GLY A 419 18.61 6.78 11.17
CA GLY A 419 19.18 5.44 11.43
C GLY A 419 18.83 4.85 12.80
N GLY A 420 17.58 5.05 13.25
CA GLY A 420 17.05 4.51 14.50
C GLY A 420 16.67 3.02 14.41
N SER A 421 16.09 2.47 15.49
CA SER A 421 15.50 1.14 15.46
C SER A 421 14.14 1.18 14.76
N GLU A 422 13.94 0.33 13.75
CA GLU A 422 12.61 0.15 13.13
C GLU A 422 11.62 -0.41 14.16
N HIS A 423 10.44 0.22 14.29
CA HIS A 423 9.37 -0.24 15.16
C HIS A 423 8.13 -0.57 14.33
N ALA A 424 7.54 -1.75 14.57
CA ALA A 424 6.27 -2.09 13.94
C ALA A 424 5.16 -1.16 14.45
N ILE A 425 4.38 -0.59 13.53
CA ILE A 425 3.19 0.19 13.89
C ILE A 425 1.93 -0.64 13.74
N SER A 426 0.93 -0.33 14.55
CA SER A 426 -0.40 -0.90 14.40
C SER A 426 -1.06 -0.28 13.18
N TYR A 427 -1.50 -1.12 12.24
CA TYR A 427 -2.18 -0.68 11.03
C TYR A 427 -3.39 -1.54 10.70
N ASP A 428 -4.37 -0.92 10.05
CA ASP A 428 -5.49 -1.60 9.41
C ASP A 428 -5.45 -1.32 7.90
N GLY A 429 -5.77 -2.30 7.07
CA GLY A 429 -5.78 -2.18 5.62
C GLY A 429 -4.76 -3.08 4.91
N VAL A 430 -4.51 -2.79 3.62
CA VAL A 430 -3.70 -3.62 2.72
C VAL A 430 -2.32 -3.02 2.53
N PRO A 431 -1.25 -3.55 3.15
CA PRO A 431 0.10 -2.98 3.03
C PRO A 431 0.81 -3.34 1.72
N LEU A 432 0.20 -4.19 0.88
CA LEU A 432 0.80 -4.65 -0.36
C LEU A 432 0.36 -3.75 -1.53
N ILE A 433 1.26 -2.88 -1.96
CA ILE A 433 1.02 -1.89 -3.00
C ILE A 433 1.60 -2.38 -4.32
N PHE A 434 0.81 -2.26 -5.40
CA PHE A 434 1.24 -2.52 -6.77
C PHE A 434 1.08 -1.27 -7.61
N ASN A 435 2.04 -1.03 -8.50
CA ASN A 435 2.06 0.10 -9.40
C ASN A 435 2.30 -0.38 -10.84
N ASN A 436 1.57 0.20 -11.79
CA ASN A 436 1.69 -0.04 -13.23
C ASN A 436 1.80 1.28 -14.03
N SER A 437 2.14 2.38 -13.36
CA SER A 437 2.14 3.74 -13.87
C SER A 437 3.57 4.31 -13.88
N ALA A 438 3.76 5.53 -14.36
CA ALA A 438 5.02 6.26 -14.12
C ALA A 438 5.02 6.94 -12.76
N GLU A 439 3.91 6.94 -12.03
CA GLU A 439 3.76 7.76 -10.83
C GLU A 439 3.14 6.96 -9.69
N ILE A 440 3.39 7.40 -8.47
CA ILE A 440 2.71 6.94 -7.27
C ILE A 440 2.38 8.16 -6.42
N SER A 441 1.14 8.25 -5.98
CA SER A 441 0.61 9.37 -5.22
C SER A 441 0.17 8.92 -3.85
N CYS A 442 0.30 9.80 -2.88
CA CYS A 442 -0.11 9.57 -1.51
C CYS A 442 -0.90 10.76 -0.99
N LEU A 443 -1.99 10.50 -0.28
CA LEU A 443 -2.74 11.46 0.49
C LEU A 443 -2.76 10.98 1.95
N VAL A 444 -2.30 11.85 2.85
CA VAL A 444 -2.36 11.60 4.29
C VAL A 444 -3.38 12.53 4.92
N LEU A 445 -4.34 11.96 5.64
CA LEU A 445 -5.25 12.70 6.53
C LEU A 445 -4.86 12.34 7.95
N GLY A 446 -4.43 13.29 8.76
CA GLY A 446 -4.09 13.02 10.15
C GLY A 446 -4.51 14.17 11.05
N THR A 447 -4.99 13.82 12.23
CA THR A 447 -5.30 14.75 13.32
C THR A 447 -4.49 14.36 14.54
N GLN A 448 -4.27 15.31 15.45
CA GLN A 448 -3.45 15.11 16.64
C GLN A 448 -4.05 15.85 17.84
N ASP A 449 -4.59 15.09 18.79
CA ASP A 449 -5.29 15.61 19.96
C ASP A 449 -6.32 16.68 19.57
N ASP A 450 -6.10 17.93 19.98
CA ASP A 450 -7.01 19.05 19.69
C ASP A 450 -6.69 19.79 18.38
N ASN A 451 -5.68 19.34 17.62
CA ASN A 451 -5.24 19.96 16.37
C ASN A 451 -5.84 19.26 15.13
N TRP A 452 -6.14 20.07 14.11
CA TRP A 452 -6.69 19.60 12.83
C TRP A 452 -5.69 18.80 12.00
N LEU A 453 -4.41 19.10 12.16
CA LEU A 453 -3.31 18.51 11.38
C LEU A 453 -2.41 17.66 12.27
N LEU A 454 -1.51 16.90 11.64
CA LEU A 454 -0.36 16.36 12.34
C LEU A 454 0.64 17.51 12.49
N GLY A 455 1.23 17.66 13.65
CA GLY A 455 2.09 18.81 13.91
C GLY A 455 3.01 18.63 15.09
N TRP A 456 3.91 19.58 15.21
CA TRP A 456 4.80 19.72 16.32
C TRP A 456 4.34 20.83 17.24
N ALA A 457 4.17 20.53 18.52
CA ALA A 457 3.96 21.51 19.57
C ALA A 457 5.21 21.65 20.47
N PRO A 458 6.27 22.39 20.09
CA PRO A 458 7.43 22.62 20.96
C PRO A 458 7.05 23.27 22.29
N THR A 459 5.97 24.06 22.25
CA THR A 459 5.38 24.74 23.40
C THR A 459 3.86 24.69 23.26
N PRO A 460 3.09 24.88 24.35
CA PRO A 460 1.63 24.93 24.30
C PRO A 460 1.02 26.05 23.43
N SER A 461 1.84 26.92 22.83
CA SER A 461 1.43 28.13 22.10
C SER A 461 1.90 28.19 20.65
N THR A 462 2.59 27.16 20.17
CA THR A 462 3.14 27.11 18.80
C THR A 462 2.87 25.73 18.24
N PHE A 463 2.05 25.63 17.19
CA PHE A 463 1.81 24.42 16.44
C PHE A 463 2.43 24.59 15.05
N ASP A 464 3.36 23.71 14.70
CA ASP A 464 4.02 23.67 13.40
C ASP A 464 3.54 22.42 12.66
N PRO A 465 2.70 22.54 11.61
CA PRO A 465 2.24 21.40 10.82
C PRO A 465 3.40 20.56 10.29
N VAL A 466 3.20 19.24 10.24
CA VAL A 466 4.17 18.32 9.65
C VAL A 466 3.98 18.28 8.14
N ASP A 467 5.10 18.48 7.45
CA ASP A 467 5.19 18.30 6.02
C ASP A 467 5.21 16.79 5.70
N VAL A 468 4.35 16.39 4.77
CA VAL A 468 4.28 15.02 4.27
C VAL A 468 4.98 14.94 2.92
N GLY A 469 5.95 14.04 2.80
CA GLY A 469 6.57 13.63 1.54
C GLY A 469 6.41 12.13 1.32
N ILE A 470 6.73 11.67 0.11
CA ILE A 470 6.85 10.23 -0.16
C ILE A 470 8.14 9.91 -0.89
N LYS A 471 8.73 8.78 -0.51
CA LYS A 471 9.74 8.06 -1.30
C LYS A 471 9.22 6.72 -1.74
N ALA A 472 9.35 6.41 -3.01
CA ALA A 472 8.91 5.13 -3.55
C ALA A 472 10.06 4.38 -4.21
N THR A 473 10.11 3.06 -3.98
CA THR A 473 11.06 2.13 -4.62
C THR A 473 10.24 1.03 -5.27
N ARG A 474 10.38 0.83 -6.58
CA ARG A 474 9.61 -0.15 -7.33
C ARG A 474 10.50 -1.30 -7.74
N GLN A 475 10.03 -2.53 -7.57
CA GLN A 475 10.77 -3.71 -8.03
C GLN A 475 10.06 -4.31 -9.25
N ALA A 476 10.73 -4.31 -10.40
CA ALA A 476 10.10 -4.71 -11.66
C ALA A 476 9.64 -6.19 -11.63
N ALA A 477 8.36 -6.43 -11.92
CA ALA A 477 7.80 -7.77 -11.99
C ALA A 477 7.74 -8.29 -13.44
N TYR A 478 8.21 -9.52 -13.65
CA TYR A 478 8.26 -10.19 -14.95
C TYR A 478 7.42 -11.47 -14.97
N LEU A 479 7.09 -11.93 -16.19
CA LEU A 479 6.35 -13.17 -16.44
C LEU A 479 4.99 -13.21 -15.70
N ILE A 480 4.26 -12.10 -15.78
CA ILE A 480 2.91 -11.94 -15.23
C ILE A 480 1.85 -11.95 -16.35
N PRO A 481 0.63 -12.44 -16.07
CA PRO A 481 -0.48 -12.34 -16.99
C PRO A 481 -0.93 -10.87 -17.11
N ARG A 482 -1.28 -10.46 -18.33
CA ARG A 482 -1.87 -9.14 -18.61
C ARG A 482 -3.37 -9.18 -18.50
#